data_AF-A0A955FRW5-F1
#
_entry.id   AF-A0A955FRW5-F1
#
_cell.length_a   1.000
_cell.length_b   1.000
_cell.length_c   1.000
_cell.angle_alpha   90.00
_cell.angle_beta   90.00
_cell.angle_gamma   90.00
#
_symmetry.space_group_name_H-M   'P 1'
#
loop_
_entity.id
_entity.type
_entity.pdbx_description
1 polymer ?
#
loop_
_entity_poly.entity_id
_entity_poly.type
_entity_poly.pdbx_seq_one_letter_code
_entity_poly.pdbx_strand_id
1 'polypeptide(L)'
;MTSATKDTIYIDVDDEITAIIDKMDSSDAKIVALVLPKRAAALQSIVNMKLLKRAGDEAGKNVVLITSEAGLLPLAGACGMYVAKNLQSKPIVPDAPVVPEADHEETADVEGDDTPLDTDKTVGELAGDKQVDDTVELDDAPAKAGAASKSAKSKGKKGKKDKKPKIPNFEKFRLKLFLAIGGVIVLLLAFYAAVFVAPRATIVIKTDTSTATTDVQFTASPSKVSFDEATMTVPSKNATKKVEESQTAPATGQKDVGTKATGSLTIKNCSSEPVTIPSGTAVSSNNLTFITNTSISLDSGNFTPPPGSTCKDTGSHVGTVGVTAQNNGDQYNLASGSTYSVAGFGSSVTGVGSAMTGGSSKIAKVV
;
A
#
# COMPACT_ATOMS: atom_id res chain seq x y z
N MET A 1 1.10 29.63 22.21
CA MET A 1 1.30 28.49 21.31
C MET A 1 0.55 27.30 21.91
N THR A 2 -0.73 27.16 21.62
CA THR A 2 -1.54 26.02 22.06
C THR A 2 -1.03 24.77 21.36
N SER A 3 -0.34 23.90 22.10
CA SER A 3 0.16 22.63 21.59
C SER A 3 -1.04 21.83 21.09
N ALA A 4 -1.09 21.51 19.79
CA ALA A 4 -2.09 20.61 19.25
C ALA A 4 -1.97 19.28 20.02
N THR A 5 -3.07 18.81 20.60
CA THR A 5 -3.13 17.53 21.31
C THR A 5 -2.88 16.42 20.29
N LYS A 6 -1.65 15.90 20.32
CA LYS A 6 -1.20 14.76 19.53
C LYS A 6 -1.07 13.55 20.46
N ASP A 7 -1.53 12.40 20.00
CA ASP A 7 -1.29 11.13 20.67
C ASP A 7 -0.49 10.21 19.76
N THR A 8 0.35 9.36 20.35
CA THR A 8 1.24 8.45 19.63
C THR A 8 0.95 7.04 20.08
N ILE A 9 0.44 6.23 19.16
CA ILE A 9 0.03 4.85 19.40
C ILE A 9 0.97 3.94 18.64
N TYR A 10 1.56 2.96 19.33
CA TYR A 10 2.40 1.95 18.71
C TYR A 10 1.53 0.75 18.32
N ILE A 11 1.67 0.33 17.07
CA ILE A 11 0.96 -0.82 16.51
C ILE A 11 1.90 -2.02 16.52
N ASP A 12 1.39 -3.17 16.94
CA ASP A 12 2.13 -4.42 16.96
C ASP A 12 2.06 -5.13 15.60
N VAL A 13 2.97 -6.07 15.37
CA VAL A 13 3.05 -6.81 14.09
C VAL A 13 1.81 -7.67 13.84
N ASP A 14 1.21 -8.16 14.93
CA ASP A 14 0.05 -9.06 14.92
C ASP A 14 -1.29 -8.32 15.12
N ASP A 15 -1.27 -6.98 15.22
CA ASP A 15 -2.51 -6.21 15.34
C ASP A 15 -3.32 -6.28 14.03
N GLU A 16 -4.59 -6.67 14.14
CA GLU A 16 -5.56 -6.63 13.05
C GLU A 16 -6.15 -5.22 12.86
N ILE A 17 -6.78 -4.98 11.70
CA ILE A 17 -7.31 -3.65 11.35
C ILE A 17 -8.35 -3.14 12.36
N THR A 18 -9.18 -4.03 12.91
CA THR A 18 -10.18 -3.71 13.94
C THR A 18 -9.50 -3.23 15.22
N ALA A 19 -8.48 -3.94 15.70
CA ALA A 19 -7.71 -3.55 16.87
C ALA A 19 -6.99 -2.21 16.68
N ILE A 20 -6.47 -1.93 15.48
CA ILE A 20 -5.85 -0.63 15.15
C ILE A 20 -6.89 0.49 15.19
N ILE A 21 -8.08 0.25 14.64
CA ILE A 21 -9.19 1.20 14.68
C ILE A 21 -9.64 1.46 16.12
N ASP A 22 -9.78 0.41 16.94
CA ASP A 22 -10.18 0.54 18.35
C ASP A 22 -9.13 1.33 19.16
N LYS A 23 -7.83 1.05 18.93
CA LYS A 23 -6.74 1.82 19.57
C LYS A 23 -6.80 3.29 19.16
N MET A 24 -6.99 3.58 17.87
CA MET A 24 -7.17 4.96 17.38
C MET A 24 -8.42 5.62 17.98
N ASP A 25 -9.51 4.88 18.12
CA ASP A 25 -10.76 5.43 18.63
C ASP A 25 -10.71 5.69 20.15
N SER A 26 -9.95 4.89 20.89
CA SER A 26 -9.73 5.11 22.33
C SER A 26 -8.96 6.38 22.68
N SER A 27 -8.31 7.03 21.70
CA SER A 27 -7.57 8.28 21.92
C SER A 27 -8.46 9.51 21.85
N ASP A 28 -8.35 10.43 22.81
CA ASP A 28 -9.09 11.71 22.80
C ASP A 28 -8.41 12.80 21.93
N ALA A 29 -7.25 12.50 21.34
CA ALA A 29 -6.47 13.47 20.58
C ALA A 29 -7.03 13.67 19.16
N LYS A 30 -7.01 14.93 18.68
CA LYS A 30 -7.42 15.27 17.30
C LYS A 30 -6.44 14.78 16.24
N ILE A 31 -5.19 14.53 16.63
CA ILE A 31 -4.14 14.02 15.76
C ILE A 31 -3.61 12.73 16.39
N VAL A 32 -3.79 11.61 15.69
CA VAL A 32 -3.37 10.29 16.15
C VAL A 32 -2.25 9.81 15.24
N ALA A 33 -1.04 9.70 15.81
CA ALA A 33 0.14 9.19 15.12
C ALA A 33 0.27 7.68 15.38
N LEU A 34 -0.01 6.87 14.35
CA LEU A 34 0.13 5.41 14.40
C LEU A 34 1.53 5.01 13.98
N VAL A 35 2.34 4.56 14.93
CA VAL A 35 3.70 4.07 14.69
C VAL A 35 3.65 2.62 14.25
N LEU A 36 3.96 2.39 12.97
CA LEU A 36 3.87 1.08 12.36
C LEU A 36 5.19 0.31 12.53
N PRO A 37 5.13 -1.02 12.73
CA PRO A 37 6.31 -1.85 12.68
C PRO A 37 6.85 -1.95 11.24
N LYS A 38 8.03 -2.56 11.07
CA LYS A 38 8.67 -2.73 9.74
C LYS A 38 7.81 -3.48 8.71
N ARG A 39 6.77 -4.18 9.15
CA ARG A 39 5.80 -4.89 8.32
C ARG A 39 4.47 -4.90 9.05
N ALA A 40 3.56 -3.98 8.69
CA ALA A 40 2.22 -3.92 9.25
C ALA A 40 1.25 -4.67 8.32
N ALA A 41 1.04 -5.97 8.53
CA ALA A 41 0.25 -6.82 7.64
C ALA A 41 -1.19 -6.29 7.46
N ALA A 42 -1.81 -5.80 8.53
CA ALA A 42 -3.15 -5.22 8.51
C ALA A 42 -3.29 -4.01 7.58
N LEU A 43 -2.20 -3.35 7.21
CA LEU A 43 -2.18 -2.10 6.45
C LEU A 43 -1.68 -2.25 5.01
N GLN A 44 -1.33 -3.48 4.58
CA GLN A 44 -0.90 -3.79 3.21
C GLN A 44 -2.05 -3.82 2.19
N SER A 45 -3.30 -3.68 2.64
CA SER A 45 -4.49 -3.62 1.78
C SER A 45 -5.03 -2.19 1.65
N ILE A 46 -5.34 -1.77 0.42
CA ILE A 46 -5.99 -0.48 0.16
C ILE A 46 -7.37 -0.39 0.84
N VAL A 47 -8.07 -1.52 0.98
CA VAL A 47 -9.37 -1.59 1.66
C VAL A 47 -9.19 -1.26 3.13
N ASN A 48 -8.19 -1.85 3.78
CA ASN A 48 -7.91 -1.60 5.19
C ASN A 48 -7.44 -0.16 5.43
N MET A 49 -6.65 0.42 4.50
CA MET A 49 -6.31 1.85 4.52
C MET A 49 -7.55 2.75 4.46
N LYS A 50 -8.52 2.43 3.60
CA LYS A 50 -9.78 3.18 3.48
C LYS A 50 -10.65 3.04 4.73
N LEU A 51 -10.73 1.83 5.30
CA LEU A 51 -11.47 1.59 6.54
C LEU A 51 -10.89 2.40 7.71
N LEU A 52 -9.57 2.38 7.88
CA LEU A 52 -8.89 3.17 8.91
C LEU A 52 -9.08 4.67 8.71
N LYS A 53 -8.92 5.17 7.47
CA LYS A 53 -9.15 6.58 7.15
C LYS A 53 -10.58 6.99 7.47
N ARG A 54 -11.56 6.22 7.01
CA ARG A 54 -12.98 6.47 7.24
C ARG A 54 -13.32 6.49 8.72
N ALA A 55 -12.83 5.52 9.49
CA ALA A 55 -13.04 5.49 10.94
C ALA A 55 -12.41 6.72 11.64
N GLY A 56 -11.22 7.14 11.21
CA GLY A 56 -10.60 8.38 11.69
C GLY A 56 -11.42 9.63 11.38
N ASP A 57 -11.89 9.76 10.14
CA ASP A 57 -12.71 10.89 9.68
C ASP A 57 -14.07 10.93 10.42
N GLU A 58 -14.71 9.78 10.62
CA GLU A 58 -15.96 9.64 11.39
C GLU A 58 -15.77 10.01 12.87
N ALA A 59 -14.63 9.66 13.46
CA ALA A 59 -14.24 10.07 14.81
C ALA A 59 -13.73 11.52 14.90
N GLY A 60 -13.64 12.25 13.77
CA GLY A 60 -13.12 13.61 13.71
C GLY A 60 -11.62 13.73 13.99
N LYS A 61 -10.85 12.66 13.74
CA LYS A 61 -9.42 12.52 14.05
C LYS A 61 -8.60 12.49 12.76
N ASN A 62 -7.47 13.20 12.79
CA ASN A 62 -6.50 13.17 11.70
C ASN A 62 -5.48 12.05 11.97
N VAL A 63 -5.61 10.96 11.22
CA VAL A 63 -4.71 9.80 11.33
C VAL A 63 -3.44 10.06 10.53
N VAL A 64 -2.30 9.90 11.18
CA VAL A 64 -0.97 10.01 10.56
C VAL A 64 -0.24 8.68 10.73
N LEU A 65 0.14 8.07 9.63
CA LEU A 65 0.94 6.85 9.65
C LEU A 65 2.42 7.20 9.77
N ILE A 66 3.11 6.59 10.73
CA ILE A 66 4.56 6.71 10.87
C ILE A 66 5.21 5.43 10.37
N THR A 67 5.73 5.50 9.16
CA THR A 67 6.40 4.38 8.50
C THR A 67 7.40 4.87 7.46
N SER A 68 8.46 4.08 7.26
CA SER A 68 9.40 4.22 6.16
C SER A 68 9.28 3.07 5.14
N GLU A 69 8.23 2.25 5.24
CA GLU A 69 8.00 1.10 4.37
C GLU A 69 7.55 1.57 2.97
N ALA A 70 8.38 1.34 1.96
CA ALA A 70 8.11 1.78 0.60
C ALA A 70 6.84 1.18 -0.01
N GLY A 71 6.42 -0.02 0.42
CA GLY A 71 5.21 -0.68 -0.08
C GLY A 71 3.90 -0.03 0.38
N LEU A 72 3.91 0.67 1.53
CA LEU A 72 2.71 1.31 2.09
C LEU A 72 2.48 2.73 1.54
N LEU A 73 3.54 3.41 1.09
CA LEU A 73 3.44 4.80 0.62
C LEU A 73 2.44 4.99 -0.54
N PRO A 74 2.43 4.16 -1.61
CA PRO A 74 1.47 4.31 -2.69
C PRO A 74 0.03 4.03 -2.24
N LEU A 75 -0.17 3.08 -1.31
CA LEU A 75 -1.50 2.76 -0.77
C LEU A 75 -2.04 3.91 0.07
N ALA A 76 -1.18 4.52 0.89
CA ALA A 76 -1.51 5.70 1.67
C ALA A 76 -1.78 6.92 0.78
N GLY A 77 -0.97 7.12 -0.27
CA GLY A 77 -1.17 8.16 -1.27
C GLY A 77 -2.49 8.01 -2.03
N ALA A 78 -2.82 6.79 -2.48
CA ALA A 78 -4.10 6.48 -3.13
C ALA A 78 -5.31 6.72 -2.23
N CYS A 79 -5.18 6.50 -0.92
CA CYS A 79 -6.22 6.78 0.07
C CYS A 79 -6.21 8.25 0.54
N GLY A 80 -5.20 9.05 0.17
CA GLY A 80 -5.00 10.40 0.68
C GLY A 80 -4.78 10.45 2.20
N MET A 81 -4.03 9.49 2.76
CA MET A 81 -3.63 9.48 4.17
C MET A 81 -2.28 10.17 4.37
N TYR A 82 -2.11 10.81 5.53
CA TYR A 82 -0.87 11.46 5.90
C TYR A 82 0.16 10.43 6.35
N VAL A 83 1.39 10.54 5.82
CA VAL A 83 2.52 9.69 6.20
C VAL A 83 3.71 10.54 6.64
N ALA A 84 4.39 10.10 7.68
CA ALA A 84 5.63 10.69 8.18
C ALA A 84 6.69 9.58 8.33
N LYS A 85 7.95 9.87 8.00
CA LYS A 85 9.05 8.89 8.13
C LYS A 85 9.38 8.60 9.60
N ASN A 86 9.18 9.60 10.46
CA ASN A 86 9.39 9.51 11.91
C ASN A 86 8.51 10.57 12.62
N LEU A 87 8.43 10.49 13.96
CA LEU A 87 7.63 11.38 14.82
C LEU A 87 8.02 12.88 14.74
N GLN A 88 9.17 13.20 14.17
CA GLN A 88 9.70 14.56 14.07
C GLN A 88 9.52 15.16 12.67
N SER A 89 9.30 14.33 11.65
CA SER A 89 9.09 14.76 10.27
C SER A 89 7.69 15.32 10.08
N LYS A 90 7.56 16.33 9.21
CA LYS A 90 6.26 16.87 8.84
C LYS A 90 5.47 15.80 8.06
N PRO A 91 4.21 15.52 8.44
CA PRO A 91 3.36 14.62 7.68
C PRO A 91 3.14 15.17 6.26
N ILE A 92 3.26 14.28 5.27
CA ILE A 92 3.00 14.57 3.85
C ILE A 92 2.09 13.47 3.31
N VAL A 93 1.18 13.82 2.39
CA VAL A 93 0.43 12.83 1.63
C VAL A 93 1.34 12.33 0.50
N PRO A 94 1.73 11.05 0.47
CA PRO A 94 2.57 10.52 -0.60
C PRO A 94 1.86 10.62 -1.96
N ASP A 95 2.64 10.67 -3.04
CA ASP A 95 2.08 10.62 -4.40
C ASP A 95 1.32 9.30 -4.60
N ALA A 96 0.10 9.39 -5.13
CA ALA A 96 -0.64 8.20 -5.54
C ALA A 96 0.14 7.47 -6.66
N PRO A 97 0.02 6.13 -6.75
CA PRO A 97 0.64 5.39 -7.82
C PRO A 97 0.17 5.95 -9.16
N VAL A 98 1.12 6.40 -9.98
CA VAL A 98 0.87 6.81 -11.36
C VAL A 98 0.48 5.54 -12.12
N VAL A 99 -0.82 5.32 -12.25
CA VAL A 99 -1.34 4.36 -13.22
C VAL A 99 -1.06 5.01 -14.58
N PRO A 100 -0.27 4.38 -15.48
CA PRO A 100 -0.23 4.82 -16.85
C PRO A 100 -1.68 4.85 -17.35
N GLU A 101 -2.16 6.02 -17.76
CA GLU A 101 -3.44 6.13 -18.45
C GLU A 101 -3.32 5.23 -19.69
N ALA A 102 -3.91 4.03 -19.59
CA ALA A 102 -4.08 3.17 -20.72
C ALA A 102 -5.30 3.71 -21.45
N ASP A 103 -5.06 4.22 -22.65
CA ASP A 103 -6.06 4.60 -23.63
C ASP A 103 -6.95 3.38 -23.94
N HIS A 104 -8.01 3.19 -23.16
CA HIS A 104 -9.09 2.27 -23.46
C HIS A 104 -10.41 2.98 -23.18
N GLU A 105 -10.95 3.57 -24.25
CA GLU A 105 -12.38 3.62 -24.45
C GLU A 105 -12.89 2.18 -24.50
N GLU A 106 -13.27 1.63 -23.35
CA GLU A 106 -14.29 0.58 -23.27
C GLU A 106 -15.30 1.01 -22.21
N THR A 107 -16.37 1.65 -22.70
CA THR A 107 -17.66 1.62 -22.03
C THR A 107 -18.11 0.16 -21.95
N ALA A 108 -17.76 -0.51 -20.86
CA ALA A 108 -18.50 -1.66 -20.39
C ALA A 108 -19.54 -1.14 -19.40
N ASP A 109 -20.76 -0.95 -19.89
CA ASP A 109 -21.96 -0.86 -19.05
C ASP A 109 -22.00 -2.12 -18.17
N VAL A 110 -21.61 -1.97 -16.90
CA VAL A 110 -21.98 -2.94 -15.87
C VAL A 110 -23.30 -2.45 -15.33
N GLU A 111 -24.39 -2.99 -15.88
CA GLU A 111 -25.68 -2.99 -15.22
C GLU A 111 -25.49 -3.62 -13.83
N GLY A 112 -25.55 -2.77 -12.81
CA GLY A 112 -25.67 -3.23 -11.43
C GLY A 112 -27.04 -3.86 -11.26
N ASP A 113 -27.05 -5.18 -11.09
CA ASP A 113 -28.21 -5.87 -10.52
C ASP A 113 -28.32 -5.48 -9.04
N ASP A 114 -28.96 -4.34 -8.78
CA ASP A 114 -29.47 -3.97 -7.47
C ASP A 114 -30.71 -4.82 -7.18
N THR A 115 -30.51 -6.09 -6.82
CA THR A 115 -31.53 -6.85 -6.11
C THR A 115 -31.30 -6.73 -4.60
N PRO A 116 -32.27 -6.18 -3.83
CA PRO A 116 -32.15 -6.13 -2.38
C PRO A 116 -32.07 -7.55 -1.79
N LEU A 117 -31.03 -7.82 -1.01
CA LEU A 117 -30.94 -9.06 -0.23
C LEU A 117 -32.00 -9.04 0.88
N ASP A 118 -32.96 -9.94 0.75
CA ASP A 118 -34.03 -10.18 1.73
C ASP A 118 -33.45 -10.88 2.97
N THR A 119 -33.42 -10.18 4.10
CA THR A 119 -32.73 -10.61 5.33
C THR A 119 -33.48 -11.67 6.14
N ASP A 120 -34.65 -12.12 5.67
CA ASP A 120 -35.54 -13.00 6.43
C ASP A 120 -35.43 -14.49 6.04
N LYS A 121 -34.43 -14.90 5.24
CA LYS A 121 -34.20 -16.30 4.88
C LYS A 121 -32.90 -16.86 5.45
N THR A 122 -32.99 -18.01 6.12
CA THR A 122 -31.81 -18.73 6.62
C THR A 122 -31.09 -19.48 5.50
N VAL A 123 -29.77 -19.59 5.64
CA VAL A 123 -28.78 -20.09 4.67
C VAL A 123 -29.01 -21.54 4.17
N GLY A 124 -29.98 -22.27 4.73
CA GLY A 124 -30.25 -23.68 4.44
C GLY A 124 -31.00 -23.99 3.14
N GLU A 125 -31.56 -23.00 2.45
CA GLU A 125 -32.47 -23.22 1.30
C GLU A 125 -31.83 -22.96 -0.08
N LEU A 126 -30.56 -22.55 -0.14
CA LEU A 126 -29.79 -22.40 -1.39
C LEU A 126 -28.91 -23.61 -1.74
N ALA A 127 -28.97 -24.69 -0.95
CA ALA A 127 -28.27 -25.95 -1.26
C ALA A 127 -29.30 -26.99 -1.73
N GLY A 128 -29.36 -27.21 -3.04
CA GLY A 128 -30.17 -28.26 -3.66
C GLY A 128 -29.78 -29.65 -3.16
N ASP A 129 -30.68 -30.21 -2.36
CA ASP A 129 -31.14 -31.60 -2.26
C ASP A 129 -30.16 -32.75 -2.59
N LYS A 130 -29.89 -33.58 -1.57
CA LYS A 130 -29.86 -35.06 -1.69
C LYS A 130 -30.28 -35.69 -0.37
N GLN A 131 -31.58 -35.89 -0.23
CA GLN A 131 -32.13 -36.94 0.62
C GLN A 131 -31.73 -38.30 0.04
N VAL A 132 -31.01 -39.12 0.80
CA VAL A 132 -30.94 -40.56 0.55
C VAL A 132 -31.19 -41.26 1.88
N ASP A 133 -32.25 -42.07 1.84
CA ASP A 133 -32.70 -43.05 2.80
C ASP A 133 -31.55 -43.92 3.32
N ASP A 134 -31.60 -44.27 4.61
CA ASP A 134 -31.26 -45.62 5.05
C ASP A 134 -31.98 -45.90 6.37
N THR A 135 -33.10 -46.59 6.21
CA THR A 135 -33.85 -47.27 7.26
C THR A 135 -33.15 -48.60 7.57
N VAL A 136 -32.83 -48.89 8.84
CA VAL A 136 -32.50 -50.24 9.29
C VAL A 136 -33.30 -50.59 10.54
N GLU A 137 -33.89 -51.77 10.47
CA GLU A 137 -34.88 -52.43 11.32
C GLU A 137 -34.38 -52.73 12.74
N LEU A 138 -35.32 -52.73 13.69
CA LEU A 138 -35.20 -53.38 14.99
C LEU A 138 -36.36 -54.37 15.11
N ASP A 139 -36.03 -55.65 14.95
CA ASP A 139 -36.87 -56.81 15.22
C ASP A 139 -36.44 -57.39 16.57
N ASP A 140 -37.37 -57.51 17.52
CA ASP A 140 -37.63 -58.74 18.27
C ASP A 140 -38.68 -58.51 19.37
N ALA A 141 -39.77 -59.25 19.25
CA ALA A 141 -40.77 -59.55 20.29
C ALA A 141 -40.22 -60.63 21.26
N PRO A 142 -40.96 -61.24 22.23
CA PRO A 142 -42.38 -61.12 22.61
C PRO A 142 -42.57 -60.95 24.15
N ALA A 143 -43.77 -60.75 24.71
CA ALA A 143 -44.75 -61.80 24.98
C ALA A 143 -46.07 -61.27 25.58
N LYS A 144 -47.11 -62.05 25.28
CA LYS A 144 -48.56 -61.85 25.47
C LYS A 144 -49.02 -61.75 26.92
N ALA A 145 -50.09 -60.98 27.12
CA ALA A 145 -51.09 -61.22 28.16
C ALA A 145 -52.44 -61.54 27.51
N GLY A 146 -52.97 -62.75 27.78
CA GLY A 146 -54.32 -63.17 27.44
C GLY A 146 -55.20 -63.13 28.68
N ALA A 147 -56.42 -62.61 28.54
CA ALA A 147 -57.44 -62.55 29.58
C ALA A 147 -58.69 -63.31 29.15
N ALA A 148 -59.21 -64.15 30.06
CA ALA A 148 -60.58 -64.70 30.16
C ALA A 148 -60.56 -65.65 31.38
N SER A 149 -61.58 -65.92 32.18
CA SER A 149 -62.95 -65.44 32.39
C SER A 149 -63.50 -66.21 33.62
N LYS A 150 -64.61 -65.73 34.21
CA LYS A 150 -65.64 -66.43 35.05
C LYS A 150 -65.45 -66.65 36.57
N SER A 151 -66.24 -65.88 37.33
CA SER A 151 -67.38 -66.27 38.21
C SER A 151 -67.43 -67.68 38.84
N ALA A 152 -67.60 -67.76 40.19
CA ALA A 152 -68.85 -68.17 40.86
C ALA A 152 -68.66 -68.55 42.37
N LYS A 153 -69.73 -68.33 43.15
CA LYS A 153 -69.91 -68.55 44.62
C LYS A 153 -69.92 -70.02 45.08
N SER A 154 -69.57 -70.26 46.35
CA SER A 154 -70.39 -70.88 47.45
C SER A 154 -69.50 -71.13 48.68
N LYS A 155 -69.80 -70.74 49.93
CA LYS A 155 -70.77 -71.17 50.98
C LYS A 155 -70.58 -72.57 51.61
N GLY A 156 -70.22 -72.56 52.91
CA GLY A 156 -70.56 -73.57 53.95
C GLY A 156 -69.40 -74.50 54.37
N LYS A 157 -69.22 -74.95 55.63
CA LYS A 157 -70.01 -74.84 56.88
C LYS A 157 -69.21 -75.45 58.07
N LYS A 158 -69.24 -74.76 59.23
CA LYS A 158 -69.24 -75.21 60.66
C LYS A 158 -68.11 -76.04 61.31
N GLY A 159 -67.68 -75.52 62.46
CA GLY A 159 -67.46 -76.26 63.72
C GLY A 159 -67.55 -75.31 64.93
N LYS A 160 -68.53 -75.53 65.84
CA LYS A 160 -68.84 -74.72 67.04
C LYS A 160 -67.87 -74.97 68.19
N LYS A 161 -67.68 -73.98 69.10
CA LYS A 161 -68.15 -74.03 70.51
C LYS A 161 -67.85 -72.74 71.28
N ASP A 162 -68.84 -72.36 72.09
CA ASP A 162 -68.99 -71.14 72.88
C ASP A 162 -67.96 -70.99 74.00
N LYS A 163 -67.41 -69.78 74.22
CA LYS A 163 -67.07 -69.23 75.55
C LYS A 163 -67.12 -67.69 75.53
N LYS A 164 -68.15 -67.13 76.20
CA LYS A 164 -68.27 -65.82 76.89
C LYS A 164 -67.54 -64.60 76.29
N PRO A 165 -68.22 -63.46 76.02
CA PRO A 165 -67.56 -62.29 75.48
C PRO A 165 -66.51 -61.76 76.48
N LYS A 166 -65.23 -61.97 76.19
CA LYS A 166 -64.15 -61.22 76.84
C LYS A 166 -64.18 -59.83 76.22
N ILE A 167 -64.54 -58.85 77.04
CA ILE A 167 -64.49 -57.43 76.70
C ILE A 167 -63.09 -57.16 76.10
N PRO A 168 -63.00 -56.70 74.83
CA PRO A 168 -61.71 -56.44 74.20
C PRO A 168 -60.94 -55.42 75.03
N ASN A 169 -59.67 -55.71 75.29
CA ASN A 169 -58.83 -54.82 76.07
C ASN A 169 -58.47 -53.60 75.19
N PHE A 170 -59.26 -52.52 75.30
CA PHE A 170 -59.24 -51.37 74.40
C PHE A 170 -57.89 -50.62 74.38
N GLU A 171 -57.06 -50.76 75.40
CA GLU A 171 -55.73 -50.16 75.43
C GLU A 171 -54.76 -50.80 74.42
N LYS A 172 -54.75 -52.13 74.29
CA LYS A 172 -53.92 -52.83 73.29
C LYS A 172 -54.41 -52.61 71.87
N PHE A 173 -55.71 -52.39 71.69
CA PHE A 173 -56.31 -52.04 70.40
C PHE A 173 -55.96 -50.60 70.00
N ARG A 174 -56.07 -49.63 70.91
CA ARG A 174 -55.68 -48.23 70.68
C ARG A 174 -54.19 -48.12 70.35
N LEU A 175 -53.32 -48.81 71.09
CA LEU A 175 -51.88 -48.80 70.81
C LEU A 175 -51.55 -49.35 69.42
N LYS A 176 -52.14 -50.49 69.03
CA LYS A 176 -51.94 -51.07 67.68
C LYS A 176 -52.56 -50.21 66.58
N LEU A 177 -53.68 -49.53 66.85
CA LEU A 177 -54.30 -48.59 65.94
C LEU A 177 -53.42 -47.36 65.70
N PHE A 178 -52.86 -46.77 66.77
CA PHE A 178 -51.90 -45.67 66.64
C PHE A 178 -50.61 -46.09 65.92
N LEU A 179 -50.12 -47.31 66.15
CA LEU A 179 -48.97 -47.84 65.42
C LEU A 179 -49.27 -48.05 63.93
N ALA A 180 -50.47 -48.55 63.59
CA ALA A 180 -50.91 -48.73 62.21
C ALA A 180 -51.10 -47.38 61.50
N ILE A 181 -51.72 -46.40 62.17
CA ILE A 181 -51.87 -45.03 61.64
C ILE A 181 -50.49 -44.38 61.44
N GLY A 182 -49.58 -44.52 62.40
CA GLY A 182 -48.21 -44.05 62.27
C GLY A 182 -47.47 -44.70 61.09
N GLY A 183 -47.64 -46.02 60.91
CA GLY A 183 -47.09 -46.74 59.76
C GLY A 183 -47.62 -46.24 58.42
N VAL A 184 -48.93 -45.98 58.34
CA VAL A 184 -49.56 -45.41 57.13
C VAL A 184 -49.05 -44.01 56.84
N ILE A 185 -48.89 -43.16 57.86
CA ILE A 185 -48.36 -41.80 57.70
C ILE A 185 -46.92 -41.83 57.19
N VAL A 186 -46.07 -42.72 57.74
CA VAL A 186 -44.69 -42.89 57.27
C VAL A 186 -44.65 -43.37 55.82
N LEU A 187 -45.54 -44.29 55.45
CA LEU A 187 -45.63 -44.80 54.08
C LEU A 187 -46.08 -43.71 53.10
N LEU A 188 -47.04 -42.87 53.50
CA LEU A 188 -47.49 -41.71 52.70
C LEU A 188 -46.39 -40.65 52.55
N LEU A 189 -45.60 -40.38 53.59
CA LEU A 189 -44.46 -39.46 53.52
C LEU A 189 -43.35 -40.00 52.62
N ALA A 190 -43.04 -41.29 52.71
CA ALA A 190 -42.06 -41.94 51.84
C ALA A 190 -42.53 -41.94 50.36
N PHE A 191 -43.81 -42.21 50.12
CA PHE A 191 -44.40 -42.14 48.78
C PHE A 191 -44.36 -40.72 48.21
N TYR A 192 -44.70 -39.71 49.03
CA TYR A 192 -44.61 -38.31 48.63
C TYR A 192 -43.16 -37.92 48.27
N ALA A 193 -42.18 -38.30 49.08
CA ALA A 193 -40.77 -38.03 48.78
C ALA A 193 -40.31 -38.72 47.47
N ALA A 194 -40.73 -39.96 47.23
CA ALA A 194 -40.39 -40.69 46.02
C ALA A 194 -40.98 -40.05 44.74
N VAL A 195 -42.20 -39.52 44.82
CA VAL A 195 -42.86 -38.91 43.65
C VAL A 195 -42.43 -37.47 43.41
N PHE A 196 -42.28 -36.67 44.47
CA PHE A 196 -42.06 -35.23 44.34
C PHE A 196 -40.61 -34.78 44.48
N VAL A 197 -39.78 -35.51 45.22
CA VAL A 197 -38.38 -35.12 45.48
C VAL A 197 -37.41 -35.86 44.57
N ALA A 198 -37.67 -37.14 44.27
CA ALA A 198 -36.76 -37.97 43.50
C ALA A 198 -36.67 -37.74 41.97
N PRO A 199 -37.62 -37.09 41.25
CA PRO A 199 -37.53 -37.03 39.78
C PRO A 199 -36.58 -35.93 39.28
N ARG A 200 -35.36 -35.85 39.83
CA ARG A 200 -34.32 -34.93 39.33
C ARG A 200 -33.13 -35.73 38.82
N ALA A 201 -33.02 -35.82 37.50
CA ALA A 201 -31.84 -36.33 36.81
C ALA A 201 -31.09 -35.14 36.20
N THR A 202 -29.79 -35.03 36.51
CA THR A 202 -28.91 -34.02 35.91
C THR A 202 -28.07 -34.68 34.84
N ILE A 203 -28.26 -34.29 33.59
CA ILE A 203 -27.45 -34.76 32.46
C ILE A 203 -26.31 -33.76 32.25
N VAL A 204 -25.07 -34.21 32.44
CA VAL A 204 -23.87 -33.41 32.21
C VAL A 204 -23.25 -33.87 30.89
N ILE A 205 -23.38 -33.05 29.85
CA ILE A 205 -22.72 -33.31 28.56
C ILE A 205 -21.29 -32.78 28.68
N LYS A 206 -20.31 -33.71 28.64
CA LYS A 206 -18.90 -33.36 28.48
C LYS A 206 -18.52 -33.61 27.03
N THR A 207 -18.18 -32.54 26.32
CA THR A 207 -17.60 -32.61 24.97
C THR A 207 -16.10 -32.45 25.08
N ASP A 208 -15.36 -33.49 24.71
CA ASP A 208 -13.90 -33.41 24.57
C ASP A 208 -13.57 -32.90 23.16
N THR A 209 -13.02 -31.69 23.07
CA THR A 209 -12.50 -31.14 21.81
C THR A 209 -11.06 -31.60 21.61
N SER A 210 -10.81 -32.36 20.54
CA SER A 210 -9.46 -32.67 20.08
C SER A 210 -9.18 -31.89 18.80
N THR A 211 -8.17 -31.01 18.83
CA THR A 211 -7.70 -30.30 17.64
C THR A 211 -6.74 -31.20 16.88
N ALA A 212 -7.15 -31.67 15.70
CA ALA A 212 -6.25 -32.30 14.75
C ALA A 212 -5.55 -31.22 13.92
N THR A 213 -4.25 -31.00 14.16
CA THR A 213 -3.39 -30.20 13.28
C THR A 213 -3.00 -31.04 12.06
N THR A 214 -3.53 -30.68 10.89
CA THR A 214 -3.17 -31.31 9.61
C THR A 214 -2.23 -30.39 8.85
N ASP A 215 -0.97 -30.82 8.68
CA ASP A 215 -0.01 -30.12 7.82
C ASP A 215 -0.22 -30.56 6.37
N VAL A 216 -0.88 -29.70 5.57
CA VAL A 216 -1.10 -29.95 4.15
C VAL A 216 0.09 -29.42 3.36
N GLN A 217 0.88 -30.32 2.76
CA GLN A 217 1.94 -29.93 1.83
C GLN A 217 1.40 -29.94 0.39
N PHE A 218 1.52 -28.81 -0.29
CA PHE A 218 1.17 -28.66 -1.70
C PHE A 218 2.33 -28.06 -2.49
N THR A 219 2.37 -28.33 -3.79
CA THR A 219 3.41 -27.82 -4.69
C THR A 219 2.83 -26.73 -5.59
N ALA A 220 3.48 -25.58 -5.68
CA ALA A 220 3.08 -24.52 -6.61
C ALA A 220 3.80 -24.72 -7.96
N SER A 221 3.07 -24.78 -9.07
CA SER A 221 3.65 -24.97 -10.41
C SER A 221 3.09 -23.97 -11.43
N PRO A 222 3.93 -23.28 -12.20
CA PRO A 222 3.47 -22.34 -13.23
C PRO A 222 2.98 -23.02 -14.52
N SER A 223 3.18 -24.33 -14.65
CA SER A 223 2.77 -25.11 -15.83
C SER A 223 1.37 -25.69 -15.73
N LYS A 224 0.73 -25.65 -14.54
CA LYS A 224 -0.63 -26.15 -14.33
C LYS A 224 -1.63 -25.01 -14.44
N VAL A 225 -2.78 -25.29 -15.05
CA VAL A 225 -3.88 -24.31 -15.25
C VAL A 225 -4.98 -24.48 -14.18
N SER A 226 -5.07 -25.65 -13.56
CA SER A 226 -6.05 -25.98 -12.52
C SER A 226 -5.38 -26.79 -11.40
N PHE A 227 -6.06 -26.88 -10.25
CA PHE A 227 -5.63 -27.75 -9.15
C PHE A 227 -5.61 -29.21 -9.59
N ASP A 228 -4.56 -29.92 -9.19
CA ASP A 228 -4.35 -31.34 -9.47
C ASP A 228 -4.32 -32.09 -8.12
N GLU A 229 -5.41 -32.79 -7.82
CA GLU A 229 -5.63 -33.47 -6.55
C GLU A 229 -4.68 -34.65 -6.34
N ALA A 230 -4.33 -35.38 -7.41
CA ALA A 230 -3.44 -36.55 -7.33
C ALA A 230 -2.00 -36.16 -6.99
N THR A 231 -1.57 -34.96 -7.40
CA THR A 231 -0.21 -34.46 -7.16
C THR A 231 -0.15 -33.31 -6.17
N MET A 232 -1.28 -32.94 -5.55
CA MET A 232 -1.41 -31.78 -4.66
C MET A 232 -0.74 -30.53 -5.23
N THR A 233 -0.91 -30.30 -6.53
CA THR A 233 -0.25 -29.19 -7.24
C THR A 233 -1.24 -28.07 -7.53
N VAL A 234 -0.89 -26.84 -7.14
CA VAL A 234 -1.68 -25.63 -7.38
C VAL A 234 -1.04 -24.79 -8.50
N PRO A 235 -1.84 -24.12 -9.34
CA PRO A 235 -1.32 -23.21 -10.36
C PRO A 235 -0.63 -22.01 -9.71
N SER A 236 0.49 -21.57 -10.27
CA SER A 236 1.22 -20.37 -9.83
C SER A 236 1.58 -19.46 -11.00
N LYS A 237 1.84 -18.19 -10.73
CA LYS A 237 2.30 -17.23 -11.74
C LYS A 237 3.67 -16.72 -11.35
N ASN A 238 4.60 -16.69 -12.29
CA ASN A 238 5.91 -16.10 -12.08
C ASN A 238 5.77 -14.58 -12.01
N ALA A 239 6.02 -14.00 -10.84
CA ALA A 239 6.17 -12.55 -10.68
C ALA A 239 7.65 -12.20 -10.86
N THR A 240 7.98 -11.43 -11.89
CA THR A 240 9.34 -10.91 -12.09
C THR A 240 9.42 -9.50 -11.54
N LYS A 241 10.34 -9.28 -10.59
CA LYS A 241 10.68 -7.95 -10.09
C LYS A 241 11.97 -7.53 -10.78
N LYS A 242 11.92 -6.53 -11.68
CA LYS A 242 13.13 -5.91 -12.22
C LYS A 242 13.85 -5.21 -11.06
N VAL A 243 15.07 -5.66 -10.77
CA VAL A 243 15.98 -4.97 -9.86
C VAL A 243 16.98 -4.25 -10.75
N GLU A 244 16.89 -2.93 -10.79
CA GLU A 244 17.87 -2.10 -11.48
C GLU A 244 19.01 -1.78 -10.51
N GLU A 245 20.16 -2.40 -10.74
CA GLU A 245 21.39 -2.09 -10.03
C GLU A 245 22.15 -1.02 -10.82
N SER A 246 22.21 0.19 -10.27
CA SER A 246 22.98 1.28 -10.88
C SER A 246 24.37 1.36 -10.24
N GLN A 247 25.41 1.26 -11.05
CA GLN A 247 26.79 1.55 -10.64
C GLN A 247 27.17 2.93 -11.17
N THR A 248 27.63 3.82 -10.28
CA THR A 248 28.13 5.13 -10.67
C THR A 248 29.63 5.08 -10.90
N ALA A 249 30.07 5.29 -12.14
CA ALA A 249 31.48 5.56 -12.47
C ALA A 249 31.75 7.07 -12.46
N PRO A 250 32.90 7.54 -11.95
CA PRO A 250 33.27 8.95 -12.08
C PRO A 250 33.55 9.27 -13.55
N ALA A 251 32.74 10.15 -14.14
CA ALA A 251 33.01 10.74 -15.45
C ALA A 251 34.33 11.53 -15.39
N THR A 252 35.37 11.07 -16.09
CA THR A 252 36.67 11.77 -16.16
C THR A 252 36.70 12.87 -17.22
N GLY A 253 35.74 12.89 -18.15
CA GLY A 253 35.63 13.92 -19.16
C GLY A 253 34.95 15.18 -18.63
N GLN A 254 35.46 16.35 -19.01
CA GLN A 254 34.77 17.64 -18.87
C GLN A 254 34.63 18.26 -20.26
N LYS A 255 33.40 18.67 -20.61
CA LYS A 255 33.09 19.37 -21.85
C LYS A 255 32.32 20.64 -21.52
N ASP A 256 32.77 21.77 -22.06
CA ASP A 256 32.03 23.03 -21.92
C ASP A 256 30.87 23.06 -22.94
N VAL A 257 29.64 22.95 -22.44
CA VAL A 257 28.38 23.04 -23.18
C VAL A 257 27.71 24.41 -23.02
N GLY A 258 28.48 25.45 -22.73
CA GLY A 258 28.01 26.83 -22.71
C GLY A 258 27.84 27.44 -24.11
N THR A 259 27.83 28.76 -24.20
CA THR A 259 27.63 29.51 -25.45
C THR A 259 28.90 30.20 -25.93
N LYS A 260 28.97 30.49 -27.24
CA LYS A 260 30.08 31.21 -27.88
C LYS A 260 29.83 32.70 -27.84
N ALA A 261 30.85 33.48 -27.50
CA ALA A 261 30.76 34.94 -27.61
C ALA A 261 30.71 35.36 -29.08
N THR A 262 29.91 36.39 -29.36
CA THR A 262 29.83 37.02 -30.67
C THR A 262 30.04 38.53 -30.54
N GLY A 263 30.48 39.14 -31.63
CA GLY A 263 30.64 40.59 -31.73
C GLY A 263 31.10 40.98 -33.12
N SER A 264 31.50 42.23 -33.28
CA SER A 264 32.05 42.74 -34.54
C SER A 264 33.51 43.17 -34.37
N LEU A 265 34.28 42.98 -35.43
CA LEU A 265 35.69 43.33 -35.54
C LEU A 265 35.87 44.31 -36.68
N THR A 266 36.43 45.48 -36.40
CA THR A 266 36.85 46.44 -37.43
C THR A 266 38.29 46.15 -37.79
N ILE A 267 38.51 45.71 -39.03
CA ILE A 267 39.81 45.33 -39.56
C ILE A 267 40.34 46.45 -40.45
N LYS A 268 41.62 46.78 -40.28
CA LYS A 268 42.34 47.79 -41.05
C LYS A 268 43.52 47.15 -41.79
N ASN A 269 43.58 47.36 -43.11
CA ASN A 269 44.71 46.98 -43.96
C ASN A 269 45.69 48.16 -44.10
N CYS A 270 46.93 47.98 -43.65
CA CYS A 270 48.02 48.94 -43.79
C CYS A 270 49.15 48.40 -44.69
N SER A 271 48.86 47.44 -45.58
CA SER A 271 49.79 46.99 -46.61
C SER A 271 49.65 47.81 -47.90
N SER A 272 50.60 47.69 -48.83
CA SER A 272 50.57 48.40 -50.12
C SER A 272 49.59 47.79 -51.13
N GLU A 273 49.05 46.60 -50.85
CA GLU A 273 48.17 45.85 -51.74
C GLU A 273 46.77 45.67 -51.11
N PRO A 274 45.72 45.53 -51.94
CA PRO A 274 44.40 45.15 -51.44
C PRO A 274 44.43 43.74 -50.85
N VAL A 275 43.63 43.51 -49.82
CA VAL A 275 43.60 42.26 -49.05
C VAL A 275 42.15 41.77 -48.92
N THR A 276 41.95 40.47 -49.18
CA THR A 276 40.67 39.79 -48.97
C THR A 276 40.79 38.81 -47.82
N ILE A 277 39.97 39.00 -46.80
CA ILE A 277 39.88 38.12 -45.63
C ILE A 277 38.65 37.24 -45.82
N PRO A 278 38.80 35.92 -46.05
CA PRO A 278 37.66 35.02 -46.22
C PRO A 278 36.89 34.81 -44.90
N SER A 279 35.65 34.32 -45.00
CA SER A 279 34.96 33.76 -43.83
C SER A 279 35.73 32.55 -43.31
N GLY A 280 35.66 32.30 -42.01
CA GLY A 280 36.45 31.22 -41.39
C GLY A 280 37.87 31.63 -40.98
N THR A 281 38.29 32.89 -41.21
CA THR A 281 39.62 33.35 -40.81
C THR A 281 39.72 33.48 -39.31
N ALA A 282 40.78 32.94 -38.72
CA ALA A 282 41.06 33.04 -37.30
C ALA A 282 41.60 34.44 -36.95
N VAL A 283 41.00 35.07 -35.96
CA VAL A 283 41.45 36.34 -35.36
C VAL A 283 41.62 36.13 -33.86
N SER A 284 42.74 36.58 -33.30
CA SER A 284 43.09 36.25 -31.91
C SER A 284 43.43 37.48 -31.09
N SER A 285 43.02 37.45 -29.82
CA SER A 285 43.36 38.45 -28.80
C SER A 285 43.53 37.75 -27.46
N ASN A 286 44.59 38.05 -26.70
CA ASN A 286 44.88 37.40 -25.40
C ASN A 286 44.80 35.86 -25.43
N ASN A 287 45.36 35.23 -26.46
CA ASN A 287 45.30 33.77 -26.70
C ASN A 287 43.90 33.19 -26.95
N LEU A 288 42.88 34.04 -27.12
CA LEU A 288 41.51 33.64 -27.43
C LEU A 288 41.23 33.85 -28.92
N THR A 289 40.84 32.77 -29.59
CA THR A 289 40.57 32.75 -31.03
C THR A 289 39.08 32.95 -31.33
N PHE A 290 38.81 33.83 -32.28
CA PHE A 290 37.50 34.06 -32.89
C PHE A 290 37.60 33.80 -34.40
N ILE A 291 36.47 33.56 -35.03
CA ILE A 291 36.37 33.20 -36.45
C ILE A 291 35.50 34.25 -37.15
N THR A 292 35.94 34.74 -38.31
CA THR A 292 35.14 35.66 -39.14
C THR A 292 33.93 34.94 -39.74
N ASN A 293 32.76 35.56 -39.62
CA ASN A 293 31.50 34.98 -40.10
C ASN A 293 31.30 35.16 -41.61
N THR A 294 31.83 36.26 -42.17
CA THR A 294 31.71 36.60 -43.59
C THR A 294 33.08 37.00 -44.17
N SER A 295 33.21 36.98 -45.49
CA SER A 295 34.38 37.53 -46.16
C SER A 295 34.32 39.06 -46.23
N ILE A 296 35.48 39.70 -46.25
CA ILE A 296 35.60 41.16 -46.41
C ILE A 296 36.81 41.48 -47.29
N SER A 297 36.64 42.41 -48.23
CA SER A 297 37.70 42.91 -49.11
C SER A 297 38.06 44.32 -48.68
N LEU A 298 39.35 44.58 -48.49
CA LEU A 298 39.90 45.87 -48.07
C LEU A 298 40.88 46.37 -49.12
N ASP A 299 40.80 47.66 -49.47
CA ASP A 299 41.76 48.28 -50.39
C ASP A 299 43.15 48.39 -49.74
N SER A 300 44.15 48.83 -50.54
CA SER A 300 45.50 49.11 -50.03
C SER A 300 45.50 50.26 -49.01
N GLY A 301 46.49 50.25 -48.11
CA GLY A 301 46.55 51.15 -46.96
C GLY A 301 46.61 52.64 -47.35
N ASN A 302 45.81 53.45 -46.66
CA ASN A 302 45.79 54.90 -46.82
C ASN A 302 46.57 55.59 -45.70
N PHE A 303 47.67 56.25 -46.07
CA PHE A 303 48.60 56.89 -45.13
C PHE A 303 48.46 58.42 -45.14
N THR A 304 48.75 59.02 -43.98
CA THR A 304 48.82 60.49 -43.86
C THR A 304 50.09 61.03 -44.56
N PRO A 305 50.07 62.23 -45.18
CA PRO A 305 51.27 62.85 -45.73
C PRO A 305 52.20 63.36 -44.60
N PRO A 306 53.55 63.29 -44.75
CA PRO A 306 54.31 62.73 -45.88
C PRO A 306 54.27 61.19 -45.93
N PRO A 307 54.52 60.57 -47.11
CA PRO A 307 54.43 59.12 -47.30
C PRO A 307 55.35 58.35 -46.33
N GLY A 308 54.79 57.34 -45.63
CA GLY A 308 55.46 56.59 -44.55
C GLY A 308 54.89 56.86 -43.14
N SER A 309 53.86 57.70 -43.01
CA SER A 309 53.23 58.08 -41.73
C SER A 309 52.17 57.07 -41.24
N THR A 310 51.38 57.45 -40.23
CA THR A 310 50.30 56.65 -39.64
C THR A 310 49.22 56.28 -40.67
N CYS A 311 48.86 54.99 -40.70
CA CYS A 311 47.76 54.42 -41.47
C CYS A 311 46.41 54.86 -40.89
N LYS A 312 45.59 55.55 -41.69
CA LYS A 312 44.33 56.17 -41.27
C LYS A 312 43.34 55.13 -40.73
N ASP A 313 42.53 55.52 -39.76
CA ASP A 313 41.51 54.63 -39.15
C ASP A 313 40.18 54.60 -39.91
N THR A 314 40.05 55.37 -40.99
CA THR A 314 38.85 55.42 -41.84
C THR A 314 39.21 55.44 -43.33
N GLY A 315 38.38 54.79 -44.16
CA GLY A 315 38.56 54.68 -45.61
C GLY A 315 38.21 53.28 -46.11
N SER A 316 38.37 53.04 -47.41
CA SER A 316 38.06 51.74 -48.06
C SER A 316 39.01 50.60 -47.64
N HIS A 317 40.14 50.91 -47.01
CA HIS A 317 41.06 49.93 -46.42
C HIS A 317 40.66 49.50 -45.00
N VAL A 318 39.53 50.01 -44.49
CA VAL A 318 38.96 49.67 -43.17
C VAL A 318 37.56 49.11 -43.36
N GLY A 319 37.26 47.99 -42.71
CA GLY A 319 35.95 47.36 -42.81
C GLY A 319 35.59 46.55 -41.57
N THR A 320 34.29 46.37 -41.33
CA THR A 320 33.78 45.68 -40.15
C THR A 320 33.19 44.32 -40.52
N VAL A 321 33.56 43.29 -39.77
CA VAL A 321 33.10 41.91 -39.97
C VAL A 321 32.58 41.33 -38.65
N GLY A 322 31.52 40.52 -38.70
CA GLY A 322 31.05 39.77 -37.54
C GLY A 322 32.00 38.62 -37.20
N VAL A 323 32.24 38.39 -35.92
CA VAL A 323 33.10 37.29 -35.44
C VAL A 323 32.40 36.46 -34.36
N THR A 324 32.75 35.18 -34.31
CA THR A 324 32.24 34.22 -33.33
C THR A 324 33.40 33.50 -32.66
N ALA A 325 33.38 33.33 -31.34
CA ALA A 325 34.41 32.60 -30.60
C ALA A 325 34.59 31.16 -31.13
N GLN A 326 35.83 30.69 -31.19
CA GLN A 326 36.12 29.32 -31.62
C GLN A 326 35.55 28.30 -30.62
N ASN A 327 35.70 28.56 -29.32
CA ASN A 327 35.20 27.73 -28.23
C ASN A 327 34.15 28.45 -27.38
N ASN A 328 33.44 27.69 -26.56
CA ASN A 328 32.53 28.22 -25.57
C ASN A 328 33.32 28.84 -24.39
N GLY A 329 32.70 29.78 -23.70
CA GLY A 329 33.16 30.20 -22.38
C GLY A 329 33.07 31.69 -22.09
N ASP A 330 32.92 32.02 -20.80
CA ASP A 330 32.83 33.41 -20.32
C ASP A 330 34.10 34.22 -20.62
N GLN A 331 35.25 33.55 -20.71
CA GLN A 331 36.54 34.16 -21.06
C GLN A 331 36.56 34.84 -22.43
N TYR A 332 35.66 34.45 -23.35
CA TYR A 332 35.53 35.06 -24.67
C TYR A 332 34.75 36.39 -24.64
N ASN A 333 34.23 36.83 -23.49
CA ASN A 333 33.58 38.14 -23.34
C ASN A 333 34.61 39.25 -23.14
N LEU A 334 35.18 39.72 -24.25
CA LEU A 334 36.20 40.77 -24.26
C LEU A 334 35.58 42.17 -24.34
N ALA A 335 36.18 43.12 -23.62
CA ALA A 335 35.77 44.52 -23.66
C ALA A 335 36.02 45.14 -25.04
N SER A 336 35.26 46.18 -25.38
CA SER A 336 35.46 46.96 -26.59
C SER A 336 36.85 47.62 -26.62
N GLY A 337 37.41 47.80 -27.82
CA GLY A 337 38.74 48.36 -28.02
C GLY A 337 39.87 47.34 -27.90
N SER A 338 39.57 46.07 -27.66
CA SER A 338 40.56 44.99 -27.68
C SER A 338 41.17 44.86 -29.09
N THR A 339 42.49 44.70 -29.16
CA THR A 339 43.21 44.52 -30.44
C THR A 339 43.32 43.04 -30.79
N TYR A 340 43.19 42.73 -32.08
CA TYR A 340 43.22 41.37 -32.62
C TYR A 340 44.24 41.27 -33.75
N SER A 341 45.00 40.17 -33.75
CA SER A 341 45.81 39.76 -34.90
C SER A 341 44.99 38.91 -35.86
N VAL A 342 45.14 39.15 -37.17
CA VAL A 342 44.45 38.39 -38.21
C VAL A 342 45.39 37.31 -38.76
N ALA A 343 45.00 36.04 -38.65
CA ALA A 343 45.82 34.93 -39.11
C ALA A 343 46.05 35.00 -40.63
N GLY A 344 47.31 34.82 -41.04
CA GLY A 344 47.70 34.81 -42.46
C GLY A 344 48.09 36.18 -43.05
N PHE A 345 47.90 37.29 -42.33
CA PHE A 345 48.10 38.65 -42.88
C PHE A 345 49.20 39.48 -42.17
N GLY A 346 49.93 38.87 -41.23
CA GLY A 346 51.05 39.52 -40.52
C GLY A 346 50.65 40.76 -39.72
N SER A 347 51.61 41.62 -39.41
CA SER A 347 51.40 42.86 -38.63
C SER A 347 50.78 44.00 -39.43
N SER A 348 50.69 43.87 -40.76
CA SER A 348 50.16 44.91 -41.65
C SER A 348 48.62 44.97 -41.64
N VAL A 349 47.96 43.92 -41.14
CA VAL A 349 46.50 43.87 -41.01
C VAL A 349 46.14 43.66 -39.55
N THR A 350 45.45 44.63 -38.96
CA THR A 350 45.10 44.63 -37.53
C THR A 350 43.60 44.80 -37.35
N GLY A 351 43.04 44.14 -36.34
CA GLY A 351 41.64 44.28 -35.97
C GLY A 351 41.45 44.98 -34.62
N VAL A 352 40.39 45.76 -34.48
CA VAL A 352 39.91 46.29 -33.20
C VAL A 352 38.47 45.85 -33.00
N GLY A 353 38.22 45.15 -31.89
CA GLY A 353 36.91 44.56 -31.58
C GLY A 353 35.98 45.56 -30.91
N SER A 354 34.69 45.43 -31.22
CA SER A 354 33.63 45.85 -30.30
C SER A 354 33.62 44.94 -29.05
N ALA A 355 32.69 45.20 -28.13
CA ALA A 355 32.50 44.30 -26.99
C ALA A 355 32.01 42.93 -27.50
N MET A 356 32.78 41.88 -27.20
CA MET A 356 32.37 40.50 -27.45
C MET A 356 31.49 40.05 -26.29
N THR A 357 30.30 39.53 -26.59
CA THR A 357 29.30 39.19 -25.55
C THR A 357 28.59 37.87 -25.86
N GLY A 358 27.92 37.32 -24.85
CA GLY A 358 27.13 36.10 -24.99
C GLY A 358 27.94 34.80 -24.89
N GLY A 359 29.23 34.86 -24.57
CA GLY A 359 30.01 33.69 -24.19
C GLY A 359 29.63 33.25 -22.78
N SER A 360 29.38 31.95 -22.57
CA SER A 360 29.13 31.38 -21.24
C SER A 360 29.88 30.08 -21.06
N SER A 361 30.35 29.77 -19.85
CA SER A 361 30.89 28.45 -19.51
C SER A 361 29.86 27.61 -18.78
N LYS A 362 29.60 26.40 -19.29
CA LYS A 362 28.75 25.38 -18.64
C LYS A 362 29.44 24.03 -18.72
N ILE A 363 30.22 23.70 -17.70
CA ILE A 363 31.00 22.46 -17.69
C ILE A 363 30.06 21.28 -17.39
N ALA A 364 29.87 20.40 -18.38
CA ALA A 364 29.22 19.11 -18.21
C ALA A 364 30.29 18.02 -18.06
N LYS A 365 30.08 17.11 -17.11
CA LYS A 365 30.90 15.90 -17.03
C LYS A 365 30.42 14.90 -18.09
N VAL A 366 31.36 14.39 -18.87
CA VAL A 366 31.10 13.39 -19.92
C VAL A 366 31.75 12.09 -19.46
N VAL A 367 30.95 11.01 -19.46
CA VAL A 367 31.37 9.65 -19.12
C VAL A 367 32.18 9.06 -20.26
#